data_AF-A0A1E8CRW3-F1
#
_entry.id   AF-A0A1E8CRW3-F1
#
_cell.length_a   1.000
_cell.length_b   1.000
_cell.length_c   1.000
_cell.angle_alpha   90.00
_cell.angle_beta   90.00
_cell.angle_gamma   90.00
#
_symmetry.space_group_name_H-M   'P 1'
#
loop_
_entity.id
_entity.type
_entity.pdbx_description
1 polymer ?
#
loop_
_entity_poly.entity_id
_entity_poly.type
_entity_poly.pdbx_seq_one_letter_code
_entity_poly.pdbx_strand_id
1 'polypeptide(L)'
;MTPVRAIFVFTADQDLLAFPSLEDAAGYMEAVDVEAAEYPAIYTDQGNVIEASAAGQTVVLTDTGRNDSGDLTFRIRRYAQMVGVPIPTDRVAFANALLRDEWEARWPQRPRWLSRRIYGETPPSV
;
A
#
# COMPACT_ATOMS: atom_id res chain seq x y z
N MET A 1 -19.95 9.44 -4.38
CA MET A 1 -18.51 9.16 -4.50
C MET A 1 -18.32 7.69 -4.17
N THR A 2 -17.65 6.93 -5.02
CA THR A 2 -17.30 5.53 -4.73
C THR A 2 -16.30 5.52 -3.58
N PRO A 3 -16.47 4.65 -2.56
CA PRO A 3 -15.52 4.59 -1.45
C PRO A 3 -14.13 4.19 -1.97
N VAL A 4 -13.09 4.80 -1.39
CA VAL A 4 -11.71 4.30 -1.54
C VAL A 4 -11.66 2.94 -0.90
N ARG A 5 -11.13 1.97 -1.64
CA ARG A 5 -11.05 0.58 -1.20
C ARG A 5 -9.62 0.22 -0.84
N ALA A 6 -8.64 0.68 -1.60
CA ALA A 6 -7.24 0.37 -1.35
C ALA A 6 -6.34 1.60 -1.55
N ILE A 7 -5.23 1.61 -0.82
CA ILE A 7 -4.11 2.53 -1.02
C ILE A 7 -2.94 1.74 -1.57
N PHE A 8 -2.36 2.22 -2.67
CA PHE A 8 -1.12 1.70 -3.26
C PHE A 8 0.02 2.64 -2.92
N VAL A 9 1.09 2.11 -2.35
CA VAL A 9 2.31 2.85 -2.02
C VAL A 9 3.46 2.24 -2.80
N PHE A 10 4.06 3.03 -3.67
CA PHE A 10 5.28 2.65 -4.38
C PHE A 10 6.48 3.19 -3.63
N THR A 11 7.46 2.33 -3.41
CA THR A 11 8.69 2.65 -2.69
C THR A 11 9.81 3.01 -3.66
N ALA A 12 10.87 3.66 -3.16
CA ALA A 12 12.02 4.08 -3.96
C ALA A 12 12.81 2.88 -4.52
N ASP A 13 12.80 1.74 -3.83
CA ASP A 13 13.37 0.46 -4.27
C ASP A 13 12.48 -0.32 -5.26
N GLN A 14 11.42 0.32 -5.77
CA GLN A 14 10.50 -0.20 -6.78
C GLN A 14 9.59 -1.34 -6.29
N ASP A 15 9.41 -1.49 -4.99
CA ASP A 15 8.39 -2.36 -4.40
C ASP A 15 7.00 -1.70 -4.42
N LEU A 16 5.98 -2.50 -4.15
CA LEU A 16 4.59 -2.10 -4.11
C LEU A 16 3.90 -2.66 -2.87
N LEU A 17 3.48 -1.75 -1.99
CA LEU A 17 2.67 -2.05 -0.82
C LEU A 17 1.21 -1.70 -1.08
N ALA A 18 0.31 -2.45 -0.44
CA ALA A 18 -1.12 -2.17 -0.45
C ALA A 18 -1.62 -2.03 0.99
N PHE A 19 -2.54 -1.09 1.22
CA PHE A 19 -3.16 -0.87 2.52
C PHE A 19 -4.68 -0.72 2.42
N PRO A 20 -5.44 -1.09 3.47
CA PRO A 20 -6.88 -0.92 3.48
C PRO A 20 -7.36 0.52 3.58
N SER A 21 -6.55 1.39 4.16
CA SER A 21 -6.91 2.79 4.38
C SER A 21 -5.68 3.69 4.39
N LEU A 22 -5.93 5.01 4.31
CA LEU A 22 -4.87 6.01 4.53
C LEU A 22 -4.33 5.94 5.96
N GLU A 23 -5.15 5.58 6.94
CA GLU A 23 -4.72 5.43 8.34
C GLU A 23 -3.74 4.27 8.50
N ASP A 24 -4.04 3.12 7.88
CA ASP A 24 -3.14 1.96 7.90
C ASP A 24 -1.80 2.26 7.21
N ALA A 25 -1.85 2.94 6.05
CA ALA A 25 -0.65 3.34 5.34
C ALA A 25 0.19 4.35 6.16
N ALA A 26 -0.45 5.36 6.74
CA ALA A 26 0.22 6.36 7.58
C ALA A 26 0.81 5.73 8.85
N GLY A 27 0.15 4.74 9.44
CA GLY A 27 0.64 4.01 10.61
C GLY A 27 1.79 3.05 10.31
N TYR A 28 1.97 2.67 9.04
CA TYR A 28 3.10 1.87 8.59
C TYR A 28 4.35 2.72 8.30
N MET A 29 4.18 3.90 7.70
CA MET A 29 5.28 4.74 7.26
C MET A 29 6.03 5.40 8.43
N GLU A 30 7.36 5.43 8.36
CA GLU A 30 8.16 6.22 9.29
C GLU A 30 8.34 7.66 8.76
N ALA A 31 8.26 8.64 9.66
CA ALA A 31 8.42 10.06 9.28
C ALA A 31 9.77 10.34 8.61
N VAL A 32 10.84 9.65 9.05
CA VAL A 32 12.19 9.77 8.46
C VAL A 32 12.24 9.26 7.01
N ASP A 33 11.52 8.18 6.71
CA ASP A 33 11.44 7.60 5.36
C ASP A 33 10.64 8.53 4.42
N VAL A 34 9.57 9.15 4.94
CA VAL A 34 8.82 10.18 4.22
C VAL A 34 9.70 11.40 3.90
N GLU A 35 10.46 11.90 4.87
CA GLU A 35 11.40 13.01 4.66
C GLU A 35 12.53 12.65 3.68
N ALA A 36 12.96 11.38 3.66
CA ALA A 36 13.91 10.84 2.70
C ALA A 36 13.32 10.55 1.31
N ALA A 37 12.01 10.78 1.11
CA ALA A 37 11.28 10.51 -0.12
C ALA A 37 11.29 9.03 -0.56
N GLU A 38 11.29 8.11 0.40
CA GLU A 38 11.23 6.65 0.17
C GLU A 38 9.89 6.19 -0.42
N TYR A 39 8.85 7.03 -0.38
CA TYR A 39 7.52 6.75 -0.95
C TYR A 39 7.19 7.72 -2.10
N PRO A 40 7.86 7.60 -3.26
CA PRO A 40 7.75 8.57 -4.35
C PRO A 40 6.37 8.65 -5.01
N ALA A 41 5.48 7.68 -4.80
CA ALA A 41 4.14 7.73 -5.35
C ALA A 41 3.12 6.94 -4.53
N ILE A 42 2.00 7.59 -4.17
CA ILE A 42 0.92 7.00 -3.39
C ILE A 42 -0.41 7.29 -4.09
N TYR A 43 -1.25 6.26 -4.21
CA TYR A 43 -2.54 6.37 -4.91
C TYR A 43 -3.66 5.65 -4.18
N THR A 44 -4.89 6.12 -4.37
CA THR A 44 -6.09 5.28 -4.13
C THR A 44 -6.31 4.29 -5.27
N ASP A 45 -7.16 3.28 -5.08
CA ASP A 45 -7.56 2.33 -6.15
C ASP A 45 -8.17 3.02 -7.38
N GLN A 46 -8.76 4.19 -7.17
CA GLN A 46 -9.35 5.05 -8.21
C GLN A 46 -8.29 5.88 -8.96
N GLY A 47 -7.05 5.93 -8.46
CA GLY A 47 -5.96 6.74 -9.04
C GLY A 47 -5.88 8.17 -8.49
N ASN A 48 -6.56 8.51 -7.39
CA ASN A 48 -6.31 9.81 -6.75
C ASN A 48 -4.91 9.82 -6.16
N VAL A 49 -4.18 10.91 -6.38
CA VAL A 49 -2.81 11.05 -5.88
C VAL A 49 -2.85 11.52 -4.44
N ILE A 50 -2.10 10.80 -3.61
CA ILE A 50 -1.93 11.10 -2.20
C ILE A 50 -0.50 11.62 -1.98
N GLU A 51 -0.38 12.69 -1.23
CA GLU A 51 0.91 13.23 -0.77
C GLU A 51 1.17 12.79 0.67
N ALA A 52 2.39 12.34 0.93
CA ALA A 52 2.89 12.05 2.26
C ALA A 52 3.73 13.22 2.78
N SER A 53 3.54 13.55 4.06
CA SER A 53 4.35 14.54 4.75
C SER A 53 4.60 14.13 6.20
N ALA A 54 5.72 14.55 6.77
CA ALA A 54 6.02 14.36 8.17
C ALA A 54 5.56 15.58 9.00
N ALA A 55 4.88 15.30 10.11
CA ALA A 55 4.52 16.26 11.15
C ALA A 55 5.12 15.79 12.47
N GLY A 56 6.40 16.11 12.70
CA GLY A 56 7.17 15.55 13.81
C GLY A 56 7.39 14.05 13.59
N GLN A 57 6.91 13.21 14.51
CA GLN A 57 7.03 11.75 14.39
C GLN A 57 5.83 11.10 13.68
N THR A 58 4.88 11.89 13.20
CA THR A 58 3.65 11.39 12.59
C THR A 58 3.69 11.61 11.08
N VAL A 59 3.19 10.63 10.33
CA VAL A 59 2.97 10.77 8.88
C VAL A 59 1.54 11.23 8.63
N VAL A 60 1.40 12.23 7.76
CA VAL A 60 0.11 12.75 7.30
C VAL A 60 -0.01 12.48 5.81
N LEU A 61 -1.07 11.75 5.43
CA LEU A 61 -1.43 11.47 4.04
C LEU A 61 -2.59 12.35 3.60
N THR A 62 -2.42 13.10 2.52
CA THR A 62 -3.40 14.07 2.02
C THR A 62 -3.79 13.77 0.58
N ASP A 63 -5.09 13.66 0.30
CA ASP A 63 -5.57 13.62 -1.10
C ASP A 63 -5.35 14.99 -1.75
N THR A 64 -4.62 15.00 -2.85
CA THR A 64 -4.26 16.23 -3.59
C THR A 64 -5.42 16.77 -4.45
N GLY A 65 -6.49 15.99 -4.62
CA GLY A 65 -7.56 16.26 -5.59
C GLY A 65 -7.19 15.97 -7.04
N ARG A 66 -5.93 15.59 -7.32
CA ARG A 66 -5.48 15.15 -8.64
C ARG A 66 -5.79 13.67 -8.84
N ASN A 67 -6.29 13.30 -10.02
CA ASN A 67 -6.43 11.90 -10.42
C ASN A 67 -5.43 11.58 -11.54
N ASP A 68 -4.60 10.55 -11.32
CA ASP A 68 -3.65 10.01 -12.30
C ASP A 68 -3.76 8.49 -12.36
N SER A 69 -4.92 8.02 -12.79
CA SER A 69 -5.17 6.59 -12.99
C SER A 69 -4.28 5.94 -14.07
N GLY A 70 -3.71 6.75 -14.97
CA GLY A 70 -2.77 6.32 -16.01
C GLY A 70 -1.43 5.90 -15.41
N ASP A 71 -0.82 6.77 -14.60
CA ASP A 71 0.45 6.49 -13.93
C ASP A 71 0.31 5.32 -12.94
N LEU A 72 -0.78 5.26 -12.16
CA LEU A 72 -1.06 4.12 -11.28
C LEU A 72 -1.07 2.80 -12.07
N THR A 73 -1.76 2.75 -13.21
CA THR A 73 -1.81 1.55 -14.06
C THR A 73 -0.42 1.18 -14.57
N PHE A 74 0.34 2.17 -15.02
CA PHE A 74 1.70 1.96 -15.52
C PHE A 74 2.59 1.34 -14.44
N ARG A 75 2.57 1.88 -13.21
CA ARG A 75 3.39 1.39 -12.10
C ARG A 75 2.99 -0.01 -11.64
N ILE A 76 1.70 -0.30 -11.51
CA ILE A 76 1.21 -1.65 -11.18
C ILE A 76 1.67 -2.65 -12.24
N ARG A 77 1.55 -2.32 -13.53
CA ARG A 77 2.01 -3.20 -14.62
C ARG A 77 3.51 -3.44 -14.57
N ARG A 78 4.29 -2.39 -14.31
CA ARG A 78 5.75 -2.48 -14.19
C ARG A 78 6.15 -3.38 -13.02
N TYR A 79 5.53 -3.21 -11.86
CA TYR A 79 5.76 -4.08 -10.70
C TYR A 79 5.41 -5.52 -11.04
N ALA A 80 4.22 -5.79 -11.58
CA ALA A 80 3.78 -7.14 -11.92
C ALA A 80 4.75 -7.84 -12.89
N GLN A 81 5.25 -7.12 -13.89
CA GLN A 81 6.27 -7.62 -14.82
C GLN A 81 7.60 -7.92 -14.12
N MET A 82 8.03 -7.06 -13.20
CA MET A 82 9.29 -7.22 -12.47
C MET A 82 9.29 -8.46 -11.58
N VAL A 83 8.21 -8.70 -10.84
CA VAL A 83 8.09 -9.84 -9.93
C VAL A 83 7.54 -11.11 -10.60
N GLY A 84 7.26 -11.05 -11.90
CA GLY A 84 6.84 -12.22 -12.69
C GLY A 84 5.41 -12.69 -12.43
N VAL A 85 4.52 -11.82 -11.93
CA VAL A 85 3.11 -12.13 -11.70
C VAL A 85 2.22 -11.64 -12.85
N PRO A 86 1.02 -12.22 -13.06
CA PRO A 86 0.10 -11.76 -14.08
C PRO A 86 -0.25 -10.27 -13.93
N ILE A 87 -0.33 -9.56 -15.05
CA ILE A 87 -0.76 -8.16 -15.07
C ILE A 87 -2.21 -8.08 -14.57
N PRO A 88 -2.49 -7.34 -13.49
CA PRO A 88 -3.83 -7.27 -12.95
C PRO A 88 -4.75 -6.42 -13.82
N THR A 89 -5.97 -6.91 -14.01
CA THR A 89 -7.07 -6.18 -14.66
C THR A 89 -8.00 -5.50 -13.66
N ASP A 90 -8.03 -6.01 -12.42
CA ASP A 90 -8.76 -5.44 -11.28
C ASP A 90 -7.75 -5.07 -10.18
N ARG A 91 -7.70 -3.77 -9.86
CA ARG A 91 -6.79 -3.23 -8.85
C ARG A 91 -7.16 -3.69 -7.44
N VAL A 92 -8.45 -3.80 -7.11
CA VAL A 92 -8.85 -4.20 -5.76
C VAL A 92 -8.57 -5.68 -5.53
N ALA A 93 -8.82 -6.52 -6.53
CA ALA A 93 -8.41 -7.92 -6.47
C ALA A 93 -6.89 -8.05 -6.31
N PHE A 94 -6.12 -7.20 -7.00
CA PHE A 94 -4.66 -7.17 -6.88
C PHE A 94 -4.18 -6.71 -5.50
N ALA A 95 -4.77 -5.65 -4.95
CA ALA A 95 -4.48 -5.19 -3.58
C ALA A 95 -4.75 -6.29 -2.54
N ASN A 96 -5.88 -6.99 -2.67
CA ASN A 96 -6.22 -8.12 -1.80
C ASN A 96 -5.21 -9.28 -1.93
N ALA A 97 -4.64 -9.51 -3.12
CA ALA A 97 -3.59 -10.49 -3.31
C ALA A 97 -2.29 -10.07 -2.62
N LEU A 98 -1.88 -8.80 -2.76
CA LEU A 98 -0.69 -8.25 -2.09
C LEU A 98 -0.81 -8.34 -0.56
N LEU A 99 -1.95 -7.93 0.01
CA LEU A 99 -2.21 -8.00 1.45
C LEU A 99 -2.15 -9.44 1.97
N ARG A 100 -2.62 -10.41 1.18
CA ARG A 100 -2.53 -11.83 1.52
C ARG A 100 -1.09 -12.33 1.48
N ASP A 101 -0.35 -12.03 0.43
CA ASP A 101 1.05 -12.43 0.30
C ASP A 101 1.90 -11.86 1.43
N GLU A 102 1.72 -10.58 1.78
CA GLU A 102 2.44 -9.97 2.91
C GLU A 102 2.09 -10.64 4.24
N TRP A 103 0.80 -10.93 4.45
CA TRP A 103 0.34 -11.67 5.62
C TRP A 103 0.97 -13.06 5.68
N GLU A 104 1.00 -13.81 4.59
CA GLU A 104 1.58 -15.15 4.50
C GLU A 104 3.12 -15.14 4.63
N ALA A 105 3.80 -14.13 4.08
CA ALA A 105 5.25 -13.97 4.19
C ALA A 105 5.71 -13.68 5.63
N ARG A 106 4.85 -13.07 6.46
CA ARG A 106 5.12 -12.86 7.90
C ARG A 106 5.10 -14.18 8.70
N TRP A 107 4.56 -15.27 8.14
CA TRP A 107 4.24 -16.51 8.87
C TRP A 107 5.36 -17.55 9.12
N PRO A 108 6.63 -17.35 8.71
CA PRO A 108 7.76 -18.08 9.32
C PRO A 108 8.41 -17.32 10.50
N GLN A 109 8.18 -16.00 10.65
CA GLN A 109 9.00 -15.14 11.51
C GLN A 109 8.46 -14.92 12.93
N ARG A 110 7.19 -15.27 13.25
CA ARG A 110 6.59 -15.02 14.57
C ARG A 110 5.74 -16.18 15.09
N PRO A 111 5.79 -16.50 16.41
CA PRO A 111 4.90 -17.48 17.02
C PRO A 111 3.41 -17.12 16.87
N ARG A 112 2.58 -18.08 16.43
CA ARG A 112 1.14 -17.91 16.10
C ARG A 112 0.30 -17.25 17.21
N TRP A 113 0.68 -17.40 18.48
CA TRP A 113 -0.05 -16.83 19.62
C TRP A 113 0.11 -15.31 19.76
N LEU A 114 1.23 -14.75 19.31
CA LEU A 114 1.52 -13.31 19.43
C LEU A 114 0.82 -12.51 18.33
N SER A 115 0.76 -13.05 17.11
CA SER A 115 0.05 -12.41 15.99
C SER A 115 -1.47 -12.40 16.17
N ARG A 116 -2.06 -13.47 16.73
CA ARG A 116 -3.50 -13.56 17.04
C ARG A 116 -4.00 -12.41 17.92
N ARG A 117 -3.16 -11.93 18.83
CA ARG A 117 -3.53 -10.88 19.79
C ARG A 117 -3.44 -9.47 19.19
N ILE A 118 -2.66 -9.28 18.12
CA ILE A 118 -2.32 -7.95 17.61
C ILE A 118 -3.00 -7.67 16.25
N TYR A 119 -3.18 -8.69 15.39
CA TYR A 119 -3.61 -8.48 13.99
C TYR A 119 -4.75 -9.38 13.48
N GLY A 120 -5.29 -10.29 14.31
CA GLY A 120 -6.42 -11.16 13.93
C GLY A 120 -6.03 -12.50 13.27
N GLU A 121 -7.03 -13.24 12.76
CA GLU A 121 -6.87 -14.59 12.18
C GLU A 121 -6.82 -14.63 10.64
N THR A 122 -7.16 -13.53 9.98
CA THR A 122 -7.26 -13.43 8.52
C THR A 122 -6.44 -12.24 8.00
N PRO A 123 -5.89 -12.33 6.78
CA PRO A 123 -5.25 -11.18 6.16
C PRO A 123 -6.24 -10.01 6.07
N PRO A 124 -5.76 -8.76 6.22
CA PRO A 124 -6.57 -7.59 5.91
C PRO A 124 -7.06 -7.65 4.46
N SER A 125 -8.25 -7.10 4.21
CA SER A 125 -8.89 -7.11 2.90
C SER A 125 -9.62 -5.79 2.62
N VAL A 126 -9.79 -5.50 1.33
CA VAL A 126 -10.33 -4.26 0.76
C VAL A 126 -11.47 -4.49 -0.21
#